data_AF-A0A3M2BZG1-F1
#
_entry.id   AF-A0A3M2BZG1-F1
#
_cell.length_a   1.000
_cell.length_b   1.000
_cell.length_c   1.000
_cell.angle_alpha   90.00
_cell.angle_beta   90.00
_cell.angle_gamma   90.00
#
_symmetry.space_group_name_H-M   'P 1'
#
loop_
_entity.id
_entity.type
_entity.pdbx_description
1 polymer ?
#
loop_
_entity_poly.entity_id
_entity_poly.type
_entity_poly.pdbx_seq_one_letter_code
_entity_poly.pdbx_strand_id
1 'polypeptide(L)'
;MEEEKPAAAAGADLLRLQLPRPPAHRREDLLPRRRVGERGQGGARPPGGEPGGAGALRRRAGGVGGGGGCGPDPQPALRRRHRRRRPALRPGGDRGALGALPWRGRGVSLVLRPGGDGGLRPRPAAGPRGGGGGGGGGGLMSTATMIDHAPYLERAFELEVAEGDERLAGVAGEIPPFVRGTCYVNGPARFRRGELRYRHWLDGDGMVAALTFDGDGVRFRNRFVRSRKLTAEEEAGRPLFRTFGTAFPGDRLMRGIGLESPVNVSVFPFGDVLLAFGEQGLPWALDPHTLETLGEHTFGGRLNLISPFSAHPSFDPESGEMVNFGVSFAGRSPSLTLYRVSAAGELLQRRRLPLELPASMHDFGLSRRYAVFYLSPYLLAVEKLLRDGATVMEALHWRPELGSRLLVVRRDDFELQASIPIGRRYCLHHVNSFEEDGRLHVDVVELERPVYGEYQVIPELFTDAPRGRPVRLVIDLERWRLCDRHELPYDAAPDFPAIDPRRAGRPYRHLWLLGISHAGEPGRKFFDQLVHLDWRHPERRDVYQAPAGSYLASEPAFAGDPSAAEGGVVIVKRFDAARVHDDYLLFDARDVASGPIATLPLRRAVPAGFHATFAAGTAGRSTS
;
A
#
# COMPACT_ATOMS: atom_id res chain seq x y z
N MET A 1 69.03 -32.93 -0.09
CA MET A 1 68.18 -34.03 0.39
C MET A 1 66.85 -33.40 0.76
N GLU A 2 65.80 -33.91 0.13
CA GLU A 2 64.41 -33.81 0.61
C GLU A 2 64.30 -34.52 1.98
N GLU A 3 63.22 -34.52 2.74
CA GLU A 3 61.85 -33.99 2.61
C GLU A 3 61.33 -33.89 4.06
N GLU A 4 60.31 -33.07 4.38
CA GLU A 4 59.50 -33.42 5.55
C GLU A 4 58.04 -32.98 5.41
N LYS A 5 57.15 -33.95 5.60
CA LYS A 5 55.70 -33.83 5.47
C LYS A 5 55.05 -34.95 6.30
N PRO A 6 54.28 -34.64 7.35
CA PRO A 6 53.50 -35.64 8.04
C PRO A 6 52.05 -35.68 7.52
N ALA A 7 51.50 -36.88 7.45
CA ALA A 7 50.09 -37.13 7.20
C ALA A 7 49.29 -37.17 8.52
N ALA A 8 47.98 -36.95 8.46
CA ALA A 8 47.04 -37.32 9.51
C ALA A 8 45.77 -37.90 8.87
N ALA A 9 45.24 -38.96 9.47
CA ALA A 9 44.13 -39.74 8.93
C ALA A 9 42.85 -39.61 9.78
N ALA A 10 41.73 -39.92 9.12
CA ALA A 10 40.46 -40.47 9.63
C ALA A 10 40.00 -40.16 11.08
N GLY A 11 38.77 -39.63 11.19
CA GLY A 11 38.01 -39.60 12.43
C GLY A 11 36.66 -38.91 12.25
N ALA A 12 35.61 -39.66 11.90
CA ALA A 12 34.25 -39.14 11.84
C ALA A 12 33.55 -39.37 13.18
N ASP A 13 32.92 -38.35 13.75
CA ASP A 13 32.08 -38.51 14.94
C ASP A 13 30.77 -37.71 14.85
N LEU A 14 29.67 -38.39 15.17
CA LEU A 14 28.30 -37.93 14.99
C LEU A 14 27.76 -37.27 16.27
N LEU A 15 27.79 -35.93 16.32
CA LEU A 15 27.19 -35.18 17.41
C LEU A 15 25.65 -35.21 17.36
N ARG A 16 25.06 -36.17 18.10
CA ARG A 16 23.64 -36.19 18.44
C ARG A 16 23.30 -35.02 19.38
N LEU A 17 22.65 -33.98 18.87
CA LEU A 17 22.06 -32.92 19.68
C LEU A 17 20.84 -33.43 20.45
N GLN A 18 20.95 -33.50 21.78
CA GLN A 18 19.82 -33.74 22.68
C GLN A 18 18.95 -32.48 22.77
N LEU A 19 17.65 -32.62 22.54
CA LEU A 19 16.66 -31.56 22.79
C LEU A 19 16.31 -31.51 24.29
N PRO A 20 16.36 -30.35 24.96
CA PRO A 20 15.90 -30.22 26.33
C PRO A 20 14.37 -30.33 26.41
N ARG A 21 13.87 -31.08 27.40
CA ARG A 21 12.44 -31.17 27.70
C ARG A 21 11.94 -29.87 28.38
N PRO A 22 10.72 -29.39 28.08
CA PRO A 22 10.12 -28.28 28.81
C PRO A 22 9.73 -28.68 30.24
N PRO A 23 9.76 -27.76 31.22
CA PRO A 23 9.32 -28.04 32.59
C PRO A 23 7.80 -28.20 32.67
N ALA A 24 7.36 -29.14 33.50
CA ALA A 24 5.94 -29.39 33.75
C ALA A 24 5.37 -28.36 34.73
N HIS A 25 4.42 -27.53 34.28
CA HIS A 25 3.64 -26.68 35.16
C HIS A 25 2.46 -27.48 35.76
N ARG A 26 2.38 -27.49 37.09
CA ARG A 26 1.28 -28.12 37.83
C ARG A 26 -0.04 -27.42 37.53
N ARG A 27 -1.12 -28.20 37.41
CA ARG A 27 -2.48 -27.71 37.63
C ARG A 27 -2.71 -27.56 39.13
N GLU A 28 -3.32 -26.46 39.54
CA GLU A 28 -4.06 -26.37 40.79
C GLU A 28 -5.45 -25.80 40.47
N ASP A 29 -6.48 -26.59 40.75
CA ASP A 29 -7.89 -26.25 40.52
C ASP A 29 -8.43 -25.45 41.72
N LEU A 30 -8.90 -24.21 41.54
CA LEU A 30 -9.65 -23.48 42.58
C LEU A 30 -10.75 -22.56 42.03
N LEU A 31 -11.95 -23.11 41.89
CA LEU A 31 -13.28 -22.46 42.02
C LEU A 31 -14.33 -23.59 42.23
N PRO A 32 -15.57 -23.34 42.71
CA PRO A 32 -16.17 -22.09 43.22
C PRO A 32 -16.92 -22.26 44.59
N ARG A 33 -17.26 -21.15 45.29
CA ARG A 33 -18.50 -21.07 46.12
C ARG A 33 -19.13 -19.65 46.12
N ARG A 34 -20.45 -19.61 46.32
CA ARG A 34 -21.37 -18.46 46.16
C ARG A 34 -21.65 -17.70 47.47
N ARG A 35 -22.06 -16.41 47.36
CA ARG A 35 -23.36 -15.81 47.80
C ARG A 35 -23.32 -14.29 47.50
N VAL A 36 -24.24 -13.71 46.72
CA VAL A 36 -25.65 -13.34 47.02
C VAL A 36 -25.78 -12.19 48.03
N GLY A 37 -26.32 -11.06 47.56
CA GLY A 37 -26.76 -9.89 48.33
C GLY A 37 -27.45 -8.88 47.42
N GLU A 38 -28.79 -8.87 47.41
CA GLU A 38 -29.63 -7.95 46.61
C GLU A 38 -30.14 -6.75 47.44
N ARG A 39 -30.75 -5.78 46.70
CA ARG A 39 -31.64 -4.68 47.14
C ARG A 39 -30.93 -3.37 47.54
N GLY A 40 -31.46 -2.18 47.24
CA GLY A 40 -32.82 -1.83 46.76
C GLY A 40 -32.89 -0.68 45.74
N GLN A 41 -34.11 -0.19 45.50
CA GLN A 41 -34.53 0.61 44.32
C GLN A 41 -34.81 2.11 44.64
N GLY A 42 -34.92 2.92 43.57
CA GLY A 42 -35.61 4.23 43.55
C GLY A 42 -34.67 5.45 43.43
N GLY A 43 -34.98 6.50 42.64
CA GLY A 43 -36.06 6.72 41.67
C GLY A 43 -36.13 8.17 41.16
N ALA A 44 -36.72 8.38 39.96
CA ALA A 44 -37.22 9.65 39.38
C ALA A 44 -36.26 10.85 39.08
N ARG A 45 -36.66 11.66 38.08
CA ARG A 45 -36.10 12.95 37.62
C ARG A 45 -37.10 14.10 37.99
N PRO A 46 -37.02 15.32 37.40
CA PRO A 46 -36.11 16.47 37.55
C PRO A 46 -36.91 17.65 38.22
N PRO A 47 -36.88 18.97 37.86
CA PRO A 47 -35.93 19.83 37.12
C PRO A 47 -35.63 21.22 37.77
N GLY A 48 -34.74 22.00 37.11
CA GLY A 48 -34.94 23.45 36.95
C GLY A 48 -33.89 24.41 37.55
N GLY A 49 -33.61 25.51 36.82
CA GLY A 49 -33.06 26.76 37.38
C GLY A 49 -31.75 27.28 36.79
N GLU A 50 -31.83 28.22 35.83
CA GLU A 50 -30.77 29.22 35.62
C GLU A 50 -30.76 30.25 36.78
N PRO A 51 -29.74 31.13 36.85
CA PRO A 51 -30.04 32.49 36.40
C PRO A 51 -28.91 33.17 35.61
N GLY A 52 -29.31 34.01 34.64
CA GLY A 52 -28.40 34.95 33.98
C GLY A 52 -28.13 36.22 34.81
N GLY A 53 -27.03 36.90 34.51
CA GLY A 53 -26.66 38.19 35.12
C GLY A 53 -25.63 38.93 34.27
N ALA A 54 -25.94 40.16 33.85
CA ALA A 54 -25.16 40.90 32.86
C ALA A 54 -23.93 41.63 33.46
N GLY A 55 -22.88 41.78 32.66
CA GLY A 55 -21.69 42.59 32.99
C GLY A 55 -21.17 43.32 31.75
N ALA A 56 -21.62 44.57 31.55
CA ALA A 56 -21.17 45.39 30.43
C ALA A 56 -19.88 46.17 30.79
N LEU A 57 -18.94 46.28 29.84
CA LEU A 57 -17.86 47.28 29.94
C LEU A 57 -17.54 47.89 28.57
N ARG A 58 -17.76 49.21 28.49
CA ARG A 58 -17.38 50.07 27.37
C ARG A 58 -15.94 50.57 27.56
N ARG A 59 -15.19 50.70 26.47
CA ARG A 59 -14.44 51.90 26.00
C ARG A 59 -13.48 51.46 24.89
N ARG A 60 -13.68 51.88 23.64
CA ARG A 60 -13.43 53.20 23.00
C ARG A 60 -12.05 53.23 22.33
N ALA A 61 -12.06 53.62 21.05
CA ALA A 61 -10.88 53.79 20.23
C ALA A 61 -10.09 55.07 20.56
N GLY A 62 -8.83 55.09 20.12
CA GLY A 62 -7.95 56.23 19.97
C GLY A 62 -6.79 55.82 19.05
N GLY A 63 -6.35 56.69 18.15
CA GLY A 63 -5.27 56.40 17.20
C GLY A 63 -4.35 57.60 16.98
N VAL A 64 -3.65 57.60 15.83
CA VAL A 64 -2.81 58.69 15.26
C VAL A 64 -1.33 58.73 15.70
N GLY A 65 -0.43 58.99 14.73
CA GLY A 65 1.03 59.19 14.85
C GLY A 65 1.83 57.91 14.54
N GLY A 66 2.75 57.81 13.56
CA GLY A 66 3.78 58.76 13.10
C GLY A 66 5.10 58.46 13.84
N GLY A 67 6.31 58.35 13.26
CA GLY A 67 6.81 58.44 11.87
C GLY A 67 8.36 58.40 11.88
N GLY A 68 9.01 58.00 10.77
CA GLY A 68 10.48 57.82 10.67
C GLY A 68 11.00 56.50 11.28
N GLY A 69 12.18 55.97 10.93
CA GLY A 69 13.19 56.37 9.94
C GLY A 69 14.50 55.57 10.14
N CYS A 70 15.34 55.46 9.09
CA CYS A 70 16.68 54.83 9.06
C CYS A 70 16.78 53.28 9.12
N GLY A 71 17.48 52.70 8.14
CA GLY A 71 18.24 51.43 8.27
C GLY A 71 19.75 51.73 8.32
N PRO A 72 20.67 50.81 7.92
CA PRO A 72 20.49 49.42 7.50
C PRO A 72 21.45 48.39 8.17
N ASP A 73 21.33 47.12 7.77
CA ASP A 73 22.36 46.03 7.83
C ASP A 73 22.77 45.42 9.20
N PRO A 74 23.42 44.22 9.24
CA PRO A 74 23.96 43.42 8.12
C PRO A 74 23.49 41.95 7.99
N GLN A 75 23.57 41.43 6.76
CA GLN A 75 23.61 39.98 6.48
C GLN A 75 25.02 39.37 6.75
N PRO A 76 25.13 38.13 7.25
CA PRO A 76 26.39 37.39 7.25
C PRO A 76 26.63 36.69 5.89
N ALA A 77 27.57 37.20 5.10
CA ALA A 77 27.96 36.61 3.82
C ALA A 77 28.88 35.39 3.99
N LEU A 78 28.40 34.18 3.71
CA LEU A 78 29.23 32.98 3.60
C LEU A 78 29.79 32.80 2.18
N ARG A 79 31.10 33.07 2.04
CA ARG A 79 31.83 33.06 0.76
C ARG A 79 31.91 31.65 0.15
N ARG A 80 31.25 31.43 -0.99
CA ARG A 80 31.52 30.29 -1.88
C ARG A 80 32.98 30.31 -2.37
N ARG A 81 33.72 29.21 -2.19
CA ARG A 81 34.99 28.92 -2.90
C ARG A 81 35.01 27.49 -3.44
N HIS A 82 34.25 27.23 -4.51
CA HIS A 82 34.46 26.02 -5.32
C HIS A 82 35.60 26.24 -6.32
N ARG A 83 36.77 25.66 -6.04
CA ARG A 83 37.80 25.44 -7.07
C ARG A 83 37.32 24.29 -7.98
N ARG A 84 36.93 24.63 -9.22
CA ARG A 84 36.71 23.63 -10.27
C ARG A 84 38.05 22.95 -10.62
N ARG A 85 38.08 21.62 -10.62
CA ARG A 85 39.00 20.83 -11.44
C ARG A 85 38.18 19.80 -12.22
N ARG A 86 38.07 20.01 -13.53
CA ARG A 86 37.71 18.95 -14.49
C ARG A 86 39.00 18.25 -14.92
N PRO A 87 39.03 16.93 -15.04
CA PRO A 87 39.73 16.26 -16.11
C PRO A 87 38.78 16.18 -17.31
N ALA A 88 39.25 16.58 -18.48
CA ALA A 88 38.59 16.28 -19.74
C ALA A 88 39.26 15.05 -20.35
N LEU A 89 38.47 14.07 -20.79
CA LEU A 89 38.89 13.11 -21.80
C LEU A 89 37.82 13.07 -22.89
N ARG A 90 38.27 13.31 -24.13
CA ARG A 90 37.47 13.16 -25.36
C ARG A 90 37.75 11.78 -25.98
N PRO A 91 36.90 11.30 -26.91
CA PRO A 91 36.88 9.90 -27.30
C PRO A 91 38.00 9.55 -28.28
N GLY A 92 38.49 8.32 -28.18
CA GLY A 92 39.15 7.59 -29.25
C GLY A 92 38.48 6.23 -29.35
N GLY A 93 37.94 5.88 -30.51
CA GLY A 93 37.47 4.53 -30.77
C GLY A 93 38.58 3.72 -31.42
N ASP A 94 38.49 2.39 -31.33
CA ASP A 94 39.01 1.55 -32.40
C ASP A 94 38.21 0.25 -32.53
N ARG A 95 38.26 -0.35 -33.73
CA ARG A 95 37.56 -1.59 -34.07
C ARG A 95 38.45 -2.79 -33.79
N GLY A 96 37.88 -3.84 -33.17
CA GLY A 96 38.54 -5.13 -33.00
C GLY A 96 37.55 -6.27 -32.97
N ALA A 97 37.54 -7.09 -34.02
CA ALA A 97 36.83 -8.37 -34.06
C ALA A 97 37.70 -9.51 -33.49
N LEU A 98 37.24 -10.77 -33.65
CA LEU A 98 37.79 -12.03 -33.10
C LEU A 98 37.31 -12.30 -31.65
N GLY A 99 36.89 -13.52 -31.29
CA GLY A 99 36.71 -14.75 -32.08
C GLY A 99 36.01 -15.82 -31.22
N ALA A 100 35.36 -16.79 -31.85
CA ALA A 100 34.61 -17.86 -31.17
C ALA A 100 35.49 -19.10 -30.86
N LEU A 101 34.89 -20.08 -30.16
CA LEU A 101 35.34 -21.47 -29.91
C LEU A 101 36.24 -21.66 -28.64
N PRO A 102 36.38 -22.89 -28.12
CA PRO A 102 35.36 -23.48 -27.24
C PRO A 102 35.97 -24.16 -26.00
N TRP A 103 35.16 -24.68 -25.06
CA TRP A 103 35.65 -25.75 -24.17
C TRP A 103 34.61 -26.81 -23.82
N ARG A 104 35.08 -28.05 -23.72
CA ARG A 104 34.26 -29.26 -23.57
C ARG A 104 34.39 -29.85 -22.16
N GLY A 105 33.23 -30.21 -21.58
CA GLY A 105 33.02 -31.50 -20.94
C GLY A 105 33.58 -31.74 -19.54
N ARG A 106 32.68 -32.18 -18.64
CA ARG A 106 32.59 -33.60 -18.24
C ARG A 106 31.17 -33.86 -17.73
N GLY A 107 30.52 -34.87 -18.29
CA GLY A 107 29.21 -35.34 -17.82
C GLY A 107 29.37 -36.46 -16.80
N VAL A 108 28.38 -36.58 -15.90
CA VAL A 108 28.13 -37.80 -15.12
C VAL A 108 26.66 -38.15 -15.33
N SER A 109 26.40 -39.14 -16.17
CA SER A 109 25.06 -39.73 -16.32
C SER A 109 24.93 -40.89 -15.35
N LEU A 110 24.00 -40.81 -14.39
CA LEU A 110 23.64 -41.97 -13.58
C LEU A 110 22.47 -42.71 -14.26
N VAL A 111 22.76 -43.90 -14.79
CA VAL A 111 21.75 -44.81 -15.33
C VAL A 111 21.29 -45.73 -14.19
N LEU A 112 19.98 -45.79 -13.94
CA LEU A 112 19.36 -46.89 -13.20
C LEU A 112 18.27 -47.52 -14.09
N ARG A 113 18.36 -48.85 -14.23
CA ARG A 113 17.48 -49.66 -15.09
C ARG A 113 16.17 -50.01 -14.34
N PRO A 114 15.07 -50.27 -15.06
CA PRO A 114 13.79 -50.63 -14.44
C PRO A 114 13.78 -52.09 -13.96
N GLY A 115 12.96 -52.38 -12.96
CA GLY A 115 12.64 -53.75 -12.55
C GLY A 115 11.66 -53.82 -11.38
N GLY A 116 10.63 -54.67 -11.51
CA GLY A 116 9.83 -55.17 -10.39
C GLY A 116 8.39 -54.65 -10.31
N ASP A 117 7.45 -55.45 -10.82
CA ASP A 117 6.02 -55.31 -10.52
C ASP A 117 5.73 -55.46 -9.01
N GLY A 118 4.79 -54.66 -8.50
CA GLY A 118 4.42 -54.64 -7.08
C GLY A 118 3.10 -53.93 -6.83
N GLY A 119 2.00 -54.43 -7.42
CA GLY A 119 0.69 -53.79 -7.35
C GLY A 119 0.08 -53.80 -5.94
N LEU A 120 -0.10 -52.61 -5.35
CA LEU A 120 -0.92 -52.39 -4.15
C LEU A 120 -1.93 -51.27 -4.39
N ARG A 121 -3.21 -51.63 -4.48
CA ARG A 121 -4.33 -50.69 -4.65
C ARG A 121 -4.61 -49.93 -3.33
N PRO A 122 -4.78 -48.61 -3.34
CA PRO A 122 -5.31 -47.90 -2.17
C PRO A 122 -6.80 -48.26 -1.96
N ARG A 123 -7.16 -48.65 -0.73
CA ARG A 123 -8.55 -48.81 -0.29
C ARG A 123 -9.16 -47.42 -0.01
N PRO A 124 -10.39 -47.11 -0.45
CA PRO A 124 -11.10 -45.93 0.01
C PRO A 124 -11.55 -46.10 1.47
N ALA A 125 -11.48 -45.04 2.26
CA ALA A 125 -11.94 -45.03 3.64
C ALA A 125 -13.47 -45.09 3.73
N ALA A 126 -13.99 -45.81 4.72
CA ALA A 126 -15.42 -45.96 4.93
C ALA A 126 -16.03 -44.72 5.60
N GLY A 127 -17.05 -44.13 4.97
CA GLY A 127 -18.00 -43.24 5.63
C GLY A 127 -19.12 -44.03 6.32
N PRO A 128 -19.69 -43.55 7.44
CA PRO A 128 -20.79 -44.23 8.12
C PRO A 128 -22.10 -44.14 7.29
N ARG A 129 -22.90 -45.22 7.31
CA ARG A 129 -24.23 -45.28 6.69
C ARG A 129 -25.31 -45.55 7.74
N GLY A 130 -26.46 -44.90 7.56
CA GLY A 130 -27.72 -45.16 8.26
C GLY A 130 -28.40 -43.85 8.66
N GLY A 131 -29.65 -43.56 8.29
CA GLY A 131 -30.57 -44.27 7.40
C GLY A 131 -31.99 -43.69 7.53
N GLY A 132 -32.72 -43.56 6.42
CA GLY A 132 -34.07 -42.97 6.38
C GLY A 132 -34.31 -42.28 5.04
N GLY A 133 -35.41 -42.57 4.36
CA GLY A 133 -35.61 -42.15 2.97
C GLY A 133 -37.04 -41.69 2.65
N GLY A 134 -37.24 -41.31 1.38
CA GLY A 134 -38.56 -41.02 0.80
C GLY A 134 -38.71 -39.56 0.33
N GLY A 135 -39.09 -39.39 -0.94
CA GLY A 135 -39.45 -38.08 -1.51
C GLY A 135 -38.67 -37.71 -2.76
N GLY A 136 -39.08 -38.24 -3.92
CA GLY A 136 -38.57 -37.79 -5.20
C GLY A 136 -39.10 -36.40 -5.54
N GLY A 137 -38.21 -35.42 -5.68
CA GLY A 137 -38.50 -34.11 -6.24
C GLY A 137 -37.34 -33.70 -7.13
N GLY A 138 -37.60 -33.55 -8.44
CA GLY A 138 -36.61 -33.09 -9.42
C GLY A 138 -36.29 -31.62 -9.24
N GLY A 139 -35.56 -31.28 -8.18
CA GLY A 139 -35.03 -29.95 -7.97
C GLY A 139 -33.97 -29.65 -9.02
N LEU A 140 -34.36 -28.90 -10.05
CA LEU A 140 -33.42 -28.04 -10.76
C LEU A 140 -32.63 -27.29 -9.69
N MET A 141 -31.31 -27.52 -9.63
CA MET A 141 -30.46 -26.63 -8.86
C MET A 141 -30.52 -25.28 -9.56
N SER A 142 -31.36 -24.39 -9.01
CA SER A 142 -31.30 -22.97 -9.30
C SER A 142 -29.87 -22.53 -9.00
N THR A 143 -29.08 -22.33 -10.05
CA THR A 143 -27.86 -21.56 -9.99
C THR A 143 -28.29 -20.16 -9.55
N ALA A 144 -28.28 -19.93 -8.24
CA ALA A 144 -28.65 -18.65 -7.68
C ALA A 144 -27.70 -17.61 -8.28
N THR A 145 -28.23 -16.80 -9.20
CA THR A 145 -27.46 -15.76 -9.87
C THR A 145 -26.87 -14.88 -8.77
N MET A 146 -25.54 -14.77 -8.73
CA MET A 146 -24.87 -13.93 -7.75
C MET A 146 -25.46 -12.52 -7.84
N ILE A 147 -25.79 -11.92 -6.68
CA ILE A 147 -26.22 -10.52 -6.65
C ILE A 147 -25.05 -9.69 -7.19
N ASP A 148 -25.34 -8.79 -8.11
CA ASP A 148 -24.32 -8.02 -8.82
C ASP A 148 -24.60 -6.52 -8.67
N HIS A 149 -23.94 -5.92 -7.68
CA HIS A 149 -23.95 -4.48 -7.42
C HIS A 149 -22.91 -3.75 -8.27
N ALA A 150 -22.05 -4.48 -9.00
CA ALA A 150 -21.12 -3.93 -9.99
C ALA A 150 -21.28 -4.58 -11.39
N PRO A 151 -22.44 -4.36 -12.05
CA PRO A 151 -22.67 -4.86 -13.40
C PRO A 151 -21.61 -4.37 -14.40
N TYR A 152 -21.31 -5.22 -15.37
CA TYR A 152 -20.32 -5.02 -16.44
C TYR A 152 -18.85 -4.95 -16.01
N LEU A 153 -18.54 -5.07 -14.70
CA LEU A 153 -17.18 -4.94 -14.18
C LEU A 153 -16.19 -5.96 -14.78
N GLU A 154 -16.68 -7.11 -15.28
CA GLU A 154 -15.85 -8.08 -16.01
C GLU A 154 -15.07 -7.45 -17.17
N ARG A 155 -15.66 -6.46 -17.85
CA ARG A 155 -15.05 -5.79 -19.00
C ARG A 155 -13.80 -5.00 -18.65
N ALA A 156 -13.63 -4.58 -17.39
CA ALA A 156 -12.39 -3.94 -16.90
C ALA A 156 -11.18 -4.88 -16.96
N PHE A 157 -11.42 -6.19 -16.84
CA PHE A 157 -10.40 -7.24 -16.81
C PHE A 157 -10.22 -7.94 -18.17
N GLU A 158 -11.07 -7.61 -19.15
CA GLU A 158 -11.00 -8.06 -20.54
C GLU A 158 -10.28 -7.07 -21.48
N LEU A 159 -9.93 -5.87 -20.98
CA LEU A 159 -9.26 -4.81 -21.74
C LEU A 159 -7.98 -5.30 -22.44
N GLU A 160 -7.84 -4.99 -23.73
CA GLU A 160 -6.56 -5.09 -24.43
C GLU A 160 -5.64 -3.95 -23.99
N VAL A 161 -4.73 -4.24 -23.06
CA VAL A 161 -3.87 -3.24 -22.45
C VAL A 161 -2.78 -2.76 -23.42
N ALA A 162 -2.94 -1.53 -23.89
CA ALA A 162 -1.98 -0.82 -24.73
C ALA A 162 -1.32 0.35 -23.98
N GLU A 163 -0.06 0.63 -24.34
CA GLU A 163 0.60 1.89 -24.00
C GLU A 163 0.14 3.00 -24.95
N GLY A 164 -0.02 4.21 -24.41
CA GLY A 164 -0.62 5.35 -25.10
C GLY A 164 0.05 6.68 -24.72
N ASP A 165 -0.14 7.67 -25.58
CA ASP A 165 0.38 9.03 -25.42
C ASP A 165 -0.48 9.97 -26.26
N GLU A 166 -1.28 10.80 -25.60
CA GLU A 166 -2.25 11.66 -26.28
C GLU A 166 -2.43 13.00 -25.56
N ARG A 167 -2.65 14.06 -26.34
CA ARG A 167 -3.33 15.26 -25.82
C ARG A 167 -4.82 14.95 -25.77
N LEU A 168 -5.42 15.19 -24.60
CA LEU A 168 -6.85 14.98 -24.39
C LEU A 168 -7.66 16.07 -25.11
N ALA A 169 -8.82 15.67 -25.63
CA ALA A 169 -9.76 16.54 -26.33
C ALA A 169 -11.17 16.24 -25.80
N GLY A 170 -12.09 17.19 -25.93
CA GLY A 170 -13.45 17.01 -25.40
C GLY A 170 -13.54 17.10 -23.87
N VAL A 171 -12.62 17.84 -23.22
CA VAL A 171 -12.76 18.20 -21.80
C VAL A 171 -14.08 18.95 -21.62
N ALA A 172 -14.92 18.45 -20.73
CA ALA A 172 -16.17 19.09 -20.32
C ALA A 172 -15.99 19.75 -18.94
N GLY A 173 -16.60 20.91 -18.73
CA GLY A 173 -16.42 21.71 -17.51
C GLY A 173 -15.16 22.59 -17.55
N GLU A 174 -14.70 23.05 -16.40
CA GLU A 174 -13.56 23.97 -16.28
C GLU A 174 -12.48 23.40 -15.35
N ILE A 175 -11.24 23.32 -15.86
CA ILE A 175 -10.07 22.93 -15.07
C ILE A 175 -9.53 24.20 -14.40
N PRO A 176 -9.50 24.32 -13.06
CA PRO A 176 -9.03 25.53 -12.41
C PRO A 176 -7.59 25.89 -12.80
N PRO A 177 -7.27 27.17 -13.08
CA PRO A 177 -5.95 27.57 -13.59
C PRO A 177 -4.75 27.19 -12.70
N PHE A 178 -4.97 26.96 -11.40
CA PHE A 178 -3.92 26.53 -10.48
C PHE A 178 -3.55 25.04 -10.62
N VAL A 179 -4.37 24.22 -11.29
CA VAL A 179 -4.08 22.80 -11.54
C VAL A 179 -2.99 22.73 -12.62
N ARG A 180 -1.73 22.68 -12.16
CA ARG A 180 -0.52 22.61 -12.97
C ARG A 180 0.43 21.61 -12.35
N GLY A 181 0.92 20.66 -13.14
CA GLY A 181 1.66 19.50 -12.63
C GLY A 181 1.16 18.19 -13.23
N THR A 182 1.45 17.06 -12.59
CA THR A 182 1.09 15.74 -13.09
C THR A 182 0.43 14.89 -12.00
N CYS A 183 -0.74 14.35 -12.29
CA CYS A 183 -1.31 13.24 -11.53
C CYS A 183 -0.71 11.92 -12.04
N TYR A 184 0.08 11.25 -11.23
CA TYR A 184 0.57 9.89 -11.51
C TYR A 184 -0.33 8.86 -10.83
N VAL A 185 -0.53 7.72 -11.46
CA VAL A 185 -1.24 6.55 -10.91
C VAL A 185 -0.45 5.30 -11.27
N ASN A 186 -0.26 4.37 -10.34
CA ASN A 186 0.25 3.03 -10.67
C ASN A 186 -0.84 1.99 -10.40
N GLY A 187 -0.81 0.86 -11.11
CA GLY A 187 -1.79 -0.20 -10.93
C GLY A 187 -1.45 -1.49 -11.66
N PRO A 188 -2.15 -2.59 -11.31
CA PRO A 188 -2.02 -3.87 -11.96
C PRO A 188 -2.80 -3.90 -13.26
N ALA A 189 -2.10 -4.08 -14.38
CA ALA A 189 -2.68 -3.91 -15.70
C ALA A 189 -2.90 -5.22 -16.45
N ARG A 190 -1.90 -6.11 -16.49
CA ARG A 190 -1.94 -7.31 -17.35
C ARG A 190 -2.14 -8.60 -16.54
N PHE A 191 -3.28 -9.25 -16.74
CA PHE A 191 -3.71 -10.46 -16.00
C PHE A 191 -3.64 -11.77 -16.80
N ARG A 192 -3.14 -11.75 -18.05
CA ARG A 192 -3.05 -12.95 -18.90
C ARG A 192 -1.75 -12.97 -19.72
N ARG A 193 -1.18 -14.16 -19.91
CA ARG A 193 -0.12 -14.46 -20.89
C ARG A 193 -0.38 -15.82 -21.52
N GLY A 194 -0.58 -15.86 -22.84
CA GLY A 194 -1.07 -17.06 -23.51
C GLY A 194 -2.42 -17.49 -22.92
N GLU A 195 -2.60 -18.79 -22.69
CA GLU A 195 -3.81 -19.34 -22.06
C GLU A 195 -3.83 -19.16 -20.52
N LEU A 196 -2.69 -18.82 -19.92
CA LEU A 196 -2.52 -18.72 -18.47
C LEU A 196 -2.97 -17.35 -17.94
N ARG A 197 -3.73 -17.36 -16.85
CA ARG A 197 -4.32 -16.20 -16.20
C ARG A 197 -3.86 -16.09 -14.74
N TYR A 198 -3.56 -14.88 -14.30
CA TYR A 198 -3.40 -14.59 -12.87
C TYR A 198 -4.80 -14.52 -12.23
N ARG A 199 -4.89 -14.97 -10.98
CA ARG A 199 -6.16 -15.13 -10.23
C ARG A 199 -6.40 -14.05 -9.18
N HIS A 200 -5.41 -13.20 -8.93
CA HIS A 200 -5.45 -12.19 -7.88
C HIS A 200 -5.06 -10.81 -8.40
N TRP A 201 -5.72 -9.76 -7.92
CA TRP A 201 -5.60 -8.40 -8.43
C TRP A 201 -4.19 -7.83 -8.25
N LEU A 202 -3.51 -8.15 -7.15
CA LEU A 202 -2.10 -7.79 -6.92
C LEU A 202 -1.08 -8.45 -7.86
N ASP A 203 -1.46 -9.45 -8.68
CA ASP A 203 -0.50 -10.22 -9.49
C ASP A 203 -0.24 -9.63 -10.88
N GLY A 204 -1.10 -8.70 -11.35
CA GLY A 204 -1.02 -8.12 -12.69
C GLY A 204 0.17 -7.18 -12.85
N ASP A 205 0.80 -7.18 -14.03
CA ASP A 205 2.01 -6.35 -14.27
C ASP A 205 1.74 -4.86 -14.10
N GLY A 206 2.69 -4.14 -13.48
CA GLY A 206 2.56 -2.71 -13.18
C GLY A 206 2.57 -1.81 -14.41
N MET A 207 1.60 -0.91 -14.46
CA MET A 207 1.50 0.16 -15.46
C MET A 207 1.32 1.50 -14.75
N VAL A 208 2.22 2.43 -15.04
CA VAL A 208 2.10 3.82 -14.57
C VAL A 208 1.38 4.63 -15.63
N ALA A 209 0.41 5.42 -15.20
CA ALA A 209 -0.27 6.46 -15.96
C ALA A 209 0.12 7.85 -15.41
N ALA A 210 0.17 8.83 -16.31
CA ALA A 210 0.45 10.23 -16.02
C ALA A 210 -0.57 11.11 -16.74
N LEU A 211 -1.25 11.97 -15.99
CA LEU A 211 -2.14 13.02 -16.48
C LEU A 211 -1.49 14.38 -16.17
N THR A 212 -0.84 14.96 -17.18
CA THR A 212 -0.08 16.21 -17.06
C THR A 212 -0.92 17.40 -17.48
N PHE A 213 -1.01 18.41 -16.61
CA PHE A 213 -1.67 19.69 -16.80
C PHE A 213 -0.61 20.77 -17.00
N ASP A 214 -0.49 21.27 -18.22
CA ASP A 214 0.53 22.26 -18.62
C ASP A 214 -0.08 23.48 -19.35
N GLY A 215 0.76 24.33 -19.93
CA GLY A 215 0.30 25.52 -20.68
C GLY A 215 -0.39 25.22 -22.01
N ASP A 216 -0.19 24.01 -22.55
CA ASP A 216 -0.75 23.54 -23.82
C ASP A 216 -1.97 22.62 -23.60
N GLY A 217 -2.54 22.59 -22.39
CA GLY A 217 -3.72 21.79 -22.02
C GLY A 217 -3.37 20.57 -21.17
N VAL A 218 -3.96 19.41 -21.52
CA VAL A 218 -3.78 18.16 -20.77
C VAL A 218 -3.27 17.04 -21.67
N ARG A 219 -2.24 16.33 -21.20
CA ARG A 219 -1.67 15.13 -21.83
C ARG A 219 -1.86 13.91 -20.93
N PHE A 220 -2.33 12.82 -21.51
CA PHE A 220 -2.32 11.50 -20.90
C PHE A 220 -1.20 10.65 -21.50
N ARG A 221 -0.48 9.89 -20.66
CA ARG A 221 0.53 8.92 -21.09
C ARG A 221 0.52 7.73 -20.12
N ASN A 222 0.60 6.49 -20.62
CA ASN A 222 0.76 5.31 -19.78
C ASN A 222 1.84 4.36 -20.34
N ARG A 223 2.66 3.79 -19.45
CA ARG A 223 3.72 2.81 -19.78
C ARG A 223 3.73 1.68 -18.77
N PHE A 224 4.00 0.47 -19.24
CA PHE A 224 4.36 -0.63 -18.36
C PHE A 224 5.71 -0.36 -17.71
N VAL A 225 5.83 -0.64 -16.42
CA VAL A 225 7.14 -0.72 -15.75
C VAL A 225 7.86 -1.93 -16.33
N ARG A 226 8.98 -1.73 -17.04
CA ARG A 226 9.79 -2.79 -17.66
C ARG A 226 10.64 -3.52 -16.61
N SER A 227 9.92 -4.09 -15.64
CA SER A 227 10.46 -4.84 -14.51
C SER A 227 11.08 -6.16 -14.95
N ARG A 228 11.86 -6.77 -14.06
CA ARG A 228 12.45 -8.09 -14.27
C ARG A 228 11.38 -9.19 -14.44
N LYS A 229 10.22 -9.08 -13.78
CA LYS A 229 9.05 -9.94 -14.00
C LYS A 229 8.56 -9.81 -15.44
N LEU A 230 8.14 -8.61 -15.81
CA LEU A 230 7.49 -8.33 -17.10
C LEU A 230 8.39 -8.74 -18.26
N THR A 231 9.64 -8.27 -18.26
CA THR A 231 10.59 -8.49 -19.35
C THR A 231 10.85 -9.98 -19.60
N ALA A 232 11.11 -10.75 -18.54
CA ALA A 232 11.41 -12.18 -18.67
C ALA A 232 10.17 -13.02 -19.07
N GLU A 233 8.98 -12.62 -18.64
CA GLU A 233 7.73 -13.29 -19.03
C GLU A 233 7.22 -12.88 -20.43
N GLU A 234 7.56 -11.67 -20.91
CA GLU A 234 7.39 -11.27 -22.31
C GLU A 234 8.32 -12.07 -23.22
N GLU A 235 9.60 -12.19 -22.87
CA GLU A 235 10.60 -13.00 -23.61
C GLU A 235 10.19 -14.49 -23.67
N ALA A 236 9.68 -15.05 -22.58
CA ALA A 236 9.25 -16.45 -22.52
C ALA A 236 7.83 -16.71 -23.06
N GLY A 237 7.05 -15.67 -23.37
CA GLY A 237 5.65 -15.78 -23.83
C GLY A 237 4.66 -16.37 -22.81
N ARG A 238 5.07 -16.57 -21.54
CA ARG A 238 4.29 -17.24 -20.49
C ARG A 238 4.67 -16.73 -19.09
N PRO A 239 3.82 -16.93 -18.06
CA PRO A 239 4.21 -16.68 -16.68
C PRO A 239 5.41 -17.55 -16.28
N LEU A 240 6.32 -16.97 -15.49
CA LEU A 240 7.53 -17.63 -15.01
C LEU A 240 7.62 -17.63 -13.49
N PHE A 241 7.03 -16.65 -12.81
CA PHE A 241 7.21 -16.42 -11.39
C PHE A 241 5.96 -16.75 -10.60
N ARG A 242 6.15 -17.25 -9.37
CA ARG A 242 5.07 -17.29 -8.40
C ARG A 242 4.75 -15.86 -7.95
N THR A 243 3.47 -15.58 -7.75
CA THR A 243 2.96 -14.26 -7.37
C THR A 243 2.23 -14.32 -6.03
N PHE A 244 1.52 -13.25 -5.66
CA PHE A 244 0.89 -13.14 -4.34
C PHE A 244 -0.27 -14.14 -4.17
N GLY A 245 -1.15 -14.26 -5.19
CA GLY A 245 -2.31 -15.16 -5.17
C GLY A 245 -2.33 -16.23 -6.29
N THR A 246 -1.31 -16.26 -7.16
CA THR A 246 -1.21 -17.23 -8.25
C THR A 246 0.12 -17.99 -8.22
N ALA A 247 0.01 -19.31 -8.36
CA ALA A 247 1.11 -20.19 -8.68
C ALA A 247 0.82 -20.88 -10.02
N PHE A 248 1.88 -21.20 -10.77
CA PHE A 248 1.79 -21.90 -12.06
C PHE A 248 2.65 -23.16 -12.04
N PRO A 249 2.30 -24.21 -12.82
CA PRO A 249 3.16 -25.38 -12.98
C PRO A 249 4.55 -24.99 -13.50
N GLY A 250 5.59 -25.31 -12.73
CA GLY A 250 6.97 -24.93 -13.06
C GLY A 250 7.27 -23.43 -12.90
N ASP A 251 6.51 -22.72 -12.05
CA ASP A 251 6.89 -21.39 -11.57
C ASP A 251 8.18 -21.42 -10.74
N ARG A 252 8.76 -20.24 -10.50
CA ARG A 252 9.92 -20.08 -9.62
C ARG A 252 9.78 -18.88 -8.71
N LEU A 253 10.38 -19.00 -7.54
CA LEU A 253 10.66 -17.88 -6.63
C LEU A 253 11.95 -17.16 -7.06
N MET A 254 12.00 -15.84 -6.86
CA MET A 254 13.23 -15.06 -6.90
C MET A 254 14.27 -15.71 -5.98
N ARG A 255 15.40 -16.14 -6.56
CA ARG A 255 16.49 -16.86 -5.87
C ARG A 255 16.01 -18.07 -5.03
N GLY A 256 14.86 -18.66 -5.37
CA GLY A 256 14.26 -19.78 -4.64
C GLY A 256 13.61 -19.41 -3.30
N ILE A 257 13.52 -18.13 -2.92
CA ILE A 257 13.10 -17.72 -1.57
C ILE A 257 12.10 -16.55 -1.49
N GLY A 258 11.95 -15.73 -2.53
CA GLY A 258 11.05 -14.57 -2.52
C GLY A 258 10.12 -14.52 -3.74
N LEU A 259 9.05 -13.75 -3.67
CA LEU A 259 8.24 -13.43 -4.85
C LEU A 259 9.00 -12.49 -5.78
N GLU A 260 8.57 -12.43 -7.04
CA GLU A 260 9.01 -11.42 -7.99
C GLU A 260 8.00 -10.28 -8.06
N SER A 261 8.41 -9.04 -7.76
CA SER A 261 7.47 -7.91 -7.73
C SER A 261 6.94 -7.57 -9.14
N PRO A 262 5.62 -7.41 -9.31
CA PRO A 262 5.03 -6.84 -10.52
C PRO A 262 5.16 -5.31 -10.62
N VAL A 263 5.60 -4.62 -9.55
CA VAL A 263 5.85 -3.16 -9.51
C VAL A 263 4.60 -2.31 -9.81
N ASN A 264 3.47 -2.71 -9.21
CA ASN A 264 2.11 -2.30 -9.60
C ASN A 264 1.31 -1.57 -8.51
N VAL A 265 1.91 -1.18 -7.39
CA VAL A 265 1.19 -0.65 -6.22
C VAL A 265 1.13 0.87 -6.23
N SER A 266 2.28 1.54 -6.16
CA SER A 266 2.33 2.99 -6.01
C SER A 266 3.38 3.64 -6.89
N VAL A 267 3.35 4.97 -6.95
CA VAL A 267 4.32 5.76 -7.72
C VAL A 267 4.49 7.15 -7.10
N PHE A 268 5.73 7.59 -6.92
CA PHE A 268 6.06 8.88 -6.27
C PHE A 268 7.25 9.58 -6.94
N PRO A 269 7.22 10.92 -7.12
CA PRO A 269 8.40 11.69 -7.52
C PRO A 269 9.51 11.58 -6.46
N PHE A 270 10.76 11.42 -6.88
CA PHE A 270 11.90 11.36 -5.98
C PHE A 270 13.18 11.88 -6.67
N GLY A 271 13.63 13.07 -6.26
CA GLY A 271 14.70 13.78 -6.97
C GLY A 271 14.30 14.06 -8.42
N ASP A 272 15.18 13.68 -9.36
CA ASP A 272 14.95 13.84 -10.80
C ASP A 272 14.24 12.63 -11.47
N VAL A 273 13.81 11.63 -10.69
CA VAL A 273 13.13 10.42 -11.20
C VAL A 273 11.74 10.23 -10.61
N LEU A 274 10.95 9.37 -11.25
CA LEU A 274 9.69 8.87 -10.72
C LEU A 274 9.92 7.43 -10.23
N LEU A 275 9.71 7.14 -8.94
CA LEU A 275 9.85 5.78 -8.41
C LEU A 275 8.50 5.08 -8.45
N ALA A 276 8.41 3.97 -9.20
CA ALA A 276 7.30 3.04 -9.17
C ALA A 276 7.60 1.88 -8.19
N PHE A 277 6.62 1.51 -7.37
CA PHE A 277 6.77 0.48 -6.34
C PHE A 277 5.78 -0.66 -6.56
N GLY A 278 6.12 -1.82 -6.02
CA GLY A 278 5.18 -2.92 -5.82
C GLY A 278 5.57 -3.70 -4.58
N GLU A 279 4.69 -4.58 -4.13
CA GLU A 279 4.99 -5.45 -3.00
C GLU A 279 6.25 -6.28 -3.23
N GLN A 280 7.02 -6.49 -2.16
CA GLN A 280 8.12 -7.47 -2.10
C GLN A 280 9.23 -7.24 -3.15
N GLY A 281 9.67 -6.00 -3.34
CA GLY A 281 10.81 -5.67 -4.20
C GLY A 281 11.39 -4.28 -3.92
N LEU A 282 12.49 -3.95 -4.60
CA LEU A 282 12.97 -2.56 -4.68
C LEU A 282 12.13 -1.77 -5.69
N PRO A 283 11.99 -0.44 -5.52
CA PRO A 283 11.31 0.41 -6.48
C PRO A 283 12.09 0.47 -7.80
N TRP A 284 11.38 0.79 -8.88
CA TRP A 284 11.94 1.00 -10.21
C TRP A 284 11.87 2.48 -10.56
N ALA A 285 12.98 3.06 -10.99
CA ALA A 285 13.04 4.42 -11.48
C ALA A 285 12.52 4.49 -12.92
N LEU A 286 11.66 5.47 -13.17
CA LEU A 286 11.14 5.88 -14.46
C LEU A 286 11.54 7.34 -14.72
N ASP A 287 11.62 7.72 -15.99
CA ASP A 287 11.63 9.14 -16.38
C ASP A 287 10.25 9.75 -16.04
N PRO A 288 10.19 10.89 -15.30
CA PRO A 288 8.92 11.46 -14.85
C PRO A 288 8.06 12.02 -16.00
N HIS A 289 8.65 12.28 -17.17
CA HIS A 289 7.92 12.79 -18.32
C HIS A 289 7.53 11.66 -19.28
N THR A 290 8.49 10.83 -19.73
CA THR A 290 8.27 9.78 -20.73
C THR A 290 7.70 8.48 -20.15
N LEU A 291 7.82 8.28 -18.83
CA LEU A 291 7.56 7.03 -18.11
C LEU A 291 8.42 5.85 -18.61
N GLU A 292 9.52 6.13 -19.33
CA GLU A 292 10.48 5.11 -19.73
C GLU A 292 11.19 4.54 -18.50
N THR A 293 11.33 3.22 -18.44
CA THR A 293 11.95 2.54 -17.30
C THR A 293 13.46 2.68 -17.33
N LEU A 294 14.02 3.35 -16.32
CA LEU A 294 15.45 3.58 -16.15
C LEU A 294 16.14 2.39 -15.44
N GLY A 295 15.39 1.63 -14.64
CA GLY A 295 15.83 0.39 -13.99
C GLY A 295 15.50 0.31 -12.50
N GLU A 296 15.92 -0.77 -11.84
CA GLU A 296 15.74 -0.97 -10.39
C GLU A 296 16.58 0.04 -9.58
N HIS A 297 15.95 0.72 -8.63
CA HIS A 297 16.58 1.77 -7.83
C HIS A 297 17.19 1.20 -6.54
N THR A 298 18.51 1.00 -6.56
CA THR A 298 19.27 0.36 -5.46
C THR A 298 19.79 1.32 -4.39
N PHE A 299 19.40 2.61 -4.45
CA PHE A 299 19.89 3.69 -3.57
C PHE A 299 21.43 3.73 -3.49
N GLY A 300 22.09 3.80 -4.65
CA GLY A 300 23.56 3.76 -4.75
C GLY A 300 24.17 2.40 -4.41
N GLY A 301 23.48 1.29 -4.73
CA GLY A 301 23.93 -0.07 -4.40
C GLY A 301 23.88 -0.41 -2.90
N ARG A 302 23.23 0.42 -2.08
CA ARG A 302 23.12 0.22 -0.62
C ARG A 302 22.04 -0.78 -0.24
N LEU A 303 21.03 -0.93 -1.10
CA LEU A 303 20.03 -1.99 -1.06
C LEU A 303 20.25 -2.98 -2.22
N ASN A 304 19.64 -4.15 -2.12
CA ASN A 304 19.73 -5.22 -3.11
C ASN A 304 18.40 -5.99 -3.23
N LEU A 305 18.31 -6.88 -4.22
CA LEU A 305 17.13 -7.70 -4.54
C LEU A 305 16.46 -8.47 -3.37
N ILE A 306 17.16 -8.71 -2.25
CA ILE A 306 16.60 -9.40 -1.07
C ILE A 306 16.36 -8.46 0.12
N SER A 307 16.55 -7.16 -0.08
CA SER A 307 16.20 -6.12 0.89
C SER A 307 14.69 -5.89 0.82
N PRO A 308 13.92 -6.15 1.88
CA PRO A 308 12.48 -5.88 1.84
C PRO A 308 12.26 -4.37 1.80
N PHE A 309 11.33 -3.90 1.00
CA PHE A 309 10.95 -2.49 0.88
C PHE A 309 9.44 -2.44 0.68
N SER A 310 8.74 -1.54 1.38
CA SER A 310 7.29 -1.36 1.22
C SER A 310 7.01 -0.48 0.01
N ALA A 311 5.85 -0.72 -0.61
CA ALA A 311 5.31 0.15 -1.63
C ALA A 311 4.75 1.48 -1.08
N HIS A 312 4.76 1.67 0.25
CA HIS A 312 4.32 2.89 0.93
C HIS A 312 5.52 3.63 1.54
N PRO A 313 6.32 4.36 0.74
CA PRO A 313 7.23 5.36 1.29
C PRO A 313 6.43 6.52 1.90
N SER A 314 6.91 7.05 3.03
CA SER A 314 6.42 8.31 3.58
C SER A 314 7.48 9.39 3.43
N PHE A 315 7.08 10.57 2.96
CA PHE A 315 7.99 11.70 2.72
C PHE A 315 7.76 12.78 3.77
N ASP A 316 8.85 13.29 4.33
CA ASP A 316 8.80 14.46 5.21
C ASP A 316 8.68 15.75 4.36
N PRO A 317 7.58 16.52 4.48
CA PRO A 317 7.38 17.74 3.68
C PRO A 317 8.33 18.89 4.04
N GLU A 318 9.10 18.81 5.13
CA GLU A 318 10.07 19.83 5.53
C GLU A 318 11.50 19.53 5.03
N SER A 319 11.94 18.27 5.16
CA SER A 319 13.31 17.86 4.79
C SER A 319 13.42 17.19 3.42
N GLY A 320 12.31 16.70 2.86
CA GLY A 320 12.28 15.85 1.66
C GLY A 320 12.87 14.45 1.89
N GLU A 321 13.19 14.07 3.13
CA GLU A 321 13.61 12.70 3.45
C GLU A 321 12.48 11.70 3.18
N MET A 322 12.83 10.54 2.65
CA MET A 322 11.96 9.37 2.58
C MET A 322 12.23 8.48 3.79
N VAL A 323 11.17 8.13 4.52
CA VAL A 323 11.15 7.00 5.46
C VAL A 323 10.41 5.85 4.78
N ASN A 324 10.96 4.64 4.85
CA ASN A 324 10.31 3.43 4.35
C ASN A 324 10.71 2.25 5.27
N PHE A 325 10.04 1.10 5.11
CA PHE A 325 10.27 -0.10 5.89
C PHE A 325 10.27 -1.34 5.00
N GLY A 326 10.46 -2.52 5.59
CA GLY A 326 10.24 -3.80 4.93
C GLY A 326 10.20 -4.95 5.91
N VAL A 327 9.30 -5.91 5.69
CA VAL A 327 9.11 -7.05 6.59
C VAL A 327 9.90 -8.26 6.09
N SER A 328 10.71 -8.87 6.95
CA SER A 328 11.31 -10.18 6.70
C SER A 328 10.66 -11.24 7.59
N PHE A 329 10.05 -12.24 6.96
CA PHE A 329 9.52 -13.43 7.65
C PHE A 329 10.55 -14.57 7.74
N ALA A 330 11.63 -14.51 6.95
CA ALA A 330 12.70 -15.49 6.95
C ALA A 330 13.73 -15.24 8.08
N GLY A 331 14.04 -16.29 8.84
CA GLY A 331 15.04 -16.27 9.91
C GLY A 331 14.59 -17.03 11.16
N ARG A 332 15.30 -16.82 12.27
CA ARG A 332 14.91 -17.32 13.61
C ARG A 332 13.66 -16.64 14.18
N SER A 333 13.40 -15.41 13.77
CA SER A 333 12.24 -14.61 14.14
C SER A 333 11.91 -13.63 13.00
N PRO A 334 10.63 -13.23 12.85
CA PRO A 334 10.25 -12.19 11.92
C PRO A 334 10.82 -10.84 12.37
N SER A 335 10.93 -9.89 11.44
CA SER A 335 11.53 -8.58 11.73
C SER A 335 11.07 -7.48 10.78
N LEU A 336 10.97 -6.28 11.33
CA LEU A 336 10.78 -5.03 10.61
C LEU A 336 12.15 -4.40 10.34
N THR A 337 12.47 -4.13 9.08
CA THR A 337 13.63 -3.30 8.70
C THR A 337 13.12 -1.90 8.38
N LEU A 338 13.84 -0.88 8.84
CA LEU A 338 13.49 0.53 8.71
C LEU A 338 14.61 1.26 7.97
N TYR A 339 14.24 2.18 7.08
CA TYR A 339 15.13 2.91 6.20
C TYR A 339 14.83 4.42 6.28
N ARG A 340 15.87 5.24 6.36
CA ARG A 340 15.79 6.69 6.14
C ARG A 340 16.72 7.06 4.98
N VAL A 341 16.19 7.73 3.98
CA VAL A 341 16.88 8.14 2.76
C VAL A 341 16.78 9.65 2.63
N SER A 342 17.87 10.32 2.27
CA SER A 342 17.87 11.77 2.04
C SER A 342 17.05 12.13 0.80
N ALA A 343 16.65 13.40 0.68
CA ALA A 343 16.04 13.96 -0.54
C ALA A 343 16.93 13.79 -1.80
N ALA A 344 18.23 13.52 -1.63
CA ALA A 344 19.18 13.26 -2.71
C ALA A 344 19.37 11.76 -3.05
N GLY A 345 18.60 10.85 -2.43
CA GLY A 345 18.67 9.41 -2.69
C GLY A 345 19.73 8.64 -1.88
N GLU A 346 20.38 9.27 -0.90
CA GLU A 346 21.40 8.60 -0.08
C GLU A 346 20.75 7.87 1.11
N LEU A 347 21.04 6.57 1.28
CA LEU A 347 20.58 5.81 2.44
C LEU A 347 21.32 6.24 3.72
N LEU A 348 20.69 7.15 4.48
CA LEU A 348 21.19 7.72 5.73
C LEU A 348 21.20 6.70 6.88
N GLN A 349 20.13 5.92 7.02
CA GLN A 349 19.99 4.97 8.11
C GLN A 349 19.29 3.68 7.69
N ARG A 350 19.72 2.56 8.27
CA ARG A 350 19.01 1.27 8.26
C ARG A 350 19.04 0.64 9.65
N ARG A 351 17.90 0.26 10.22
CA ARG A 351 17.80 -0.51 11.48
C ARG A 351 16.87 -1.70 11.32
N ARG A 352 17.17 -2.81 12.00
CA ARG A 352 16.31 -4.01 12.05
C ARG A 352 15.77 -4.16 13.47
N LEU A 353 14.46 -4.30 13.59
CA LEU A 353 13.74 -4.56 14.83
C LEU A 353 13.13 -5.96 14.78
N PRO A 354 13.29 -6.80 15.82
CA PRO A 354 12.59 -8.08 15.90
C PRO A 354 11.09 -7.84 16.07
N LEU A 355 10.28 -8.74 15.50
CA LEU A 355 8.83 -8.78 15.69
C LEU A 355 8.47 -10.03 16.50
N GLU A 356 7.46 -9.92 17.36
CA GLU A 356 6.92 -11.05 18.14
C GLU A 356 6.13 -12.03 17.25
N LEU A 357 5.45 -11.49 16.23
CA LEU A 357 4.58 -12.24 15.31
C LEU A 357 4.97 -11.97 13.85
N PRO A 358 4.79 -12.94 12.94
CA PRO A 358 5.00 -12.75 11.50
C PRO A 358 3.81 -12.03 10.87
N ALA A 359 3.47 -10.86 11.39
CA ALA A 359 2.36 -10.04 10.91
C ALA A 359 2.70 -9.40 9.56
N SER A 360 1.78 -9.51 8.60
CA SER A 360 1.78 -8.70 7.39
C SER A 360 1.54 -7.24 7.77
N MET A 361 2.39 -6.35 7.25
CA MET A 361 2.26 -4.90 7.35
C MET A 361 2.45 -4.33 5.96
N HIS A 362 1.48 -3.52 5.53
CA HIS A 362 1.41 -2.93 4.20
C HIS A 362 1.91 -1.49 4.20
N ASP A 363 1.36 -0.69 5.12
CA ASP A 363 1.57 0.74 5.24
C ASP A 363 1.95 1.16 6.68
N PHE A 364 2.39 2.42 6.85
CA PHE A 364 2.78 3.01 8.12
C PHE A 364 2.55 4.53 8.16
N GLY A 365 2.22 5.06 9.33
CA GLY A 365 2.11 6.51 9.57
C GLY A 365 3.46 7.13 9.90
N LEU A 366 3.72 8.34 9.42
CA LEU A 366 4.87 9.16 9.81
C LEU A 366 4.39 10.46 10.46
N SER A 367 4.83 10.72 11.69
CA SER A 367 4.73 12.02 12.35
C SER A 367 6.11 12.70 12.41
N ARG A 368 6.18 13.90 12.99
CA ARG A 368 7.45 14.65 13.11
C ARG A 368 8.56 13.82 13.77
N ARG A 369 8.28 13.12 14.88
CA ARG A 369 9.27 12.36 15.66
C ARG A 369 9.11 10.85 15.57
N TYR A 370 8.00 10.32 15.07
CA TYR A 370 7.71 8.88 15.14
C TYR A 370 7.23 8.28 13.81
N ALA A 371 7.72 7.08 13.50
CA ALA A 371 7.10 6.16 12.56
C ALA A 371 6.16 5.20 13.34
N VAL A 372 4.97 4.96 12.82
CA VAL A 372 3.88 4.26 13.52
C VAL A 372 3.33 3.12 12.65
N PHE A 373 3.36 1.91 13.16
CA PHE A 373 2.94 0.70 12.43
C PHE A 373 1.70 0.09 13.10
N TYR A 374 0.63 -0.12 12.32
CA TYR A 374 -0.57 -0.83 12.78
C TYR A 374 -0.38 -2.33 12.54
N LEU A 375 -0.01 -3.06 13.60
CA LEU A 375 0.17 -4.51 13.54
C LEU A 375 -1.17 -5.19 13.80
N SER A 376 -1.86 -5.47 12.71
CA SER A 376 -2.99 -6.38 12.71
C SER A 376 -2.48 -7.83 12.79
N PRO A 377 -3.10 -8.74 13.56
CA PRO A 377 -2.69 -10.15 13.64
C PRO A 377 -3.08 -10.97 12.38
N TYR A 378 -2.69 -10.48 11.20
CA TYR A 378 -2.81 -11.17 9.92
C TYR A 378 -1.44 -11.77 9.58
N LEU A 379 -1.30 -13.05 9.89
CA LEU A 379 0.01 -13.68 10.07
C LEU A 379 0.39 -14.55 8.86
N LEU A 380 1.66 -14.50 8.46
CA LEU A 380 2.20 -15.36 7.41
C LEU A 380 2.73 -16.67 7.98
N ALA A 381 2.15 -17.79 7.57
CA ALA A 381 2.62 -19.12 7.87
C ALA A 381 3.69 -19.56 6.86
N VAL A 382 4.95 -19.23 7.14
CA VAL A 382 6.11 -19.41 6.24
C VAL A 382 6.28 -20.86 5.78
N GLU A 383 5.98 -21.83 6.64
CA GLU A 383 6.03 -23.26 6.33
C GLU A 383 4.97 -23.70 5.30
N LYS A 384 3.89 -22.92 5.12
CA LYS A 384 2.94 -23.13 4.02
C LYS A 384 3.53 -22.66 2.69
N LEU A 385 4.18 -21.50 2.66
CA LEU A 385 4.74 -20.90 1.44
C LEU A 385 5.86 -21.75 0.80
N LEU A 386 6.55 -22.58 1.59
CA LEU A 386 7.55 -23.53 1.10
C LEU A 386 6.97 -24.77 0.41
N ARG A 387 5.64 -24.95 0.41
CA ARG A 387 5.01 -26.05 -0.34
C ARG A 387 4.91 -25.71 -1.83
N ASP A 388 4.98 -26.75 -2.66
CA ASP A 388 4.78 -26.56 -4.08
C ASP A 388 3.32 -26.13 -4.38
N GLY A 389 3.15 -25.27 -5.37
CA GLY A 389 1.89 -24.61 -5.71
C GLY A 389 1.32 -23.61 -4.68
N ALA A 390 1.87 -23.51 -3.46
CA ALA A 390 1.33 -22.65 -2.41
C ALA A 390 1.72 -21.17 -2.59
N THR A 391 0.73 -20.28 -2.46
CA THR A 391 0.85 -18.83 -2.64
C THR A 391 0.97 -18.07 -1.29
N VAL A 392 1.30 -16.77 -1.34
CA VAL A 392 1.32 -15.93 -0.13
C VAL A 392 -0.10 -15.75 0.42
N MET A 393 -1.10 -15.58 -0.44
CA MET A 393 -2.51 -15.48 -0.03
C MET A 393 -2.99 -16.71 0.76
N GLU A 394 -2.66 -17.93 0.31
CA GLU A 394 -2.99 -19.19 1.03
C GLU A 394 -2.16 -19.40 2.31
N ALA A 395 -1.01 -18.72 2.41
CA ALA A 395 -0.13 -18.75 3.58
C ALA A 395 -0.57 -17.76 4.68
N LEU A 396 -1.32 -16.71 4.35
CA LEU A 396 -1.82 -15.71 5.29
C LEU A 396 -3.03 -16.21 6.09
N HIS A 397 -3.10 -15.89 7.37
CA HIS A 397 -4.25 -16.24 8.21
C HIS A 397 -4.57 -15.19 9.29
N TRP A 398 -5.85 -14.86 9.45
CA TRP A 398 -6.34 -13.87 10.41
C TRP A 398 -6.53 -14.47 11.81
N ARG A 399 -5.97 -13.82 12.84
CA ARG A 399 -6.03 -14.27 14.25
C ARG A 399 -6.46 -13.13 15.19
N PRO A 400 -7.67 -12.57 15.04
CA PRO A 400 -8.12 -11.37 15.75
C PRO A 400 -8.11 -11.51 17.29
N GLU A 401 -8.13 -12.73 17.83
CA GLU A 401 -7.99 -13.02 19.25
C GLU A 401 -6.61 -12.69 19.85
N LEU A 402 -5.57 -12.52 19.03
CA LEU A 402 -4.25 -12.04 19.50
C LEU A 402 -4.24 -10.53 19.76
N GLY A 403 -5.23 -9.80 19.24
CA GLY A 403 -5.32 -8.34 19.31
C GLY A 403 -4.37 -7.61 18.34
N SER A 404 -4.73 -6.38 18.00
CA SER A 404 -3.96 -5.48 17.17
C SER A 404 -3.15 -4.51 18.03
N ARG A 405 -1.97 -4.09 17.54
CA ARG A 405 -1.03 -3.24 18.28
C ARG A 405 -0.49 -2.10 17.42
N LEU A 406 -0.29 -0.92 17.99
CA LEU A 406 0.57 0.11 17.39
C LEU A 406 2.00 -0.09 17.87
N LEU A 407 2.96 -0.29 16.95
CA LEU A 407 4.36 -0.07 17.26
C LEU A 407 4.71 1.39 16.97
N VAL A 408 5.22 2.10 17.98
CA VAL A 408 5.71 3.47 17.82
C VAL A 408 7.24 3.45 17.88
N VAL A 409 7.87 3.95 16.84
CA VAL A 409 9.32 3.94 16.65
C VAL A 409 9.83 5.37 16.46
N ARG A 410 10.85 5.78 17.21
CA ARG A 410 11.48 7.10 17.08
C ARG A 410 12.18 7.22 15.73
N ARG A 411 11.89 8.28 14.97
CA ARG A 411 12.34 8.47 13.59
C ARG A 411 13.86 8.63 13.47
N ASP A 412 14.48 9.32 14.41
CA ASP A 412 15.89 9.76 14.32
C ASP A 412 16.91 8.63 14.40
N ASP A 413 16.60 7.59 15.16
CA ASP A 413 17.47 6.44 15.42
C ASP A 413 16.79 5.07 15.26
N PHE A 414 15.49 5.06 14.94
CA PHE A 414 14.65 3.87 14.83
C PHE A 414 14.51 3.05 16.13
N GLU A 415 14.57 3.68 17.30
CA GLU A 415 14.25 3.01 18.57
C GLU A 415 12.75 2.77 18.77
N LEU A 416 12.37 1.52 19.00
CA LEU A 416 11.03 1.17 19.46
C LEU A 416 10.76 1.83 20.81
N GLN A 417 9.80 2.76 20.86
CA GLN A 417 9.38 3.44 22.08
C GLN A 417 8.27 2.67 22.79
N ALA A 418 7.31 2.15 22.00
CA ALA A 418 6.10 1.54 22.54
C ALA A 418 5.52 0.46 21.63
N SER A 419 4.77 -0.46 22.25
CA SER A 419 3.94 -1.47 21.58
C SER A 419 2.59 -1.49 22.28
N ILE A 420 1.60 -0.79 21.71
CA ILE A 420 0.38 -0.38 22.40
C ILE A 420 -0.82 -1.21 21.91
N PRO A 421 -1.57 -1.92 22.79
CA PRO A 421 -2.80 -2.60 22.38
C PRO A 421 -3.89 -1.60 21.94
N ILE A 422 -4.53 -1.85 20.80
CA ILE A 422 -5.51 -0.92 20.19
C ILE A 422 -6.82 -1.57 19.71
N GLY A 423 -7.03 -2.86 19.96
CA GLY A 423 -8.28 -3.55 19.65
C GLY A 423 -8.07 -4.85 18.88
N ARG A 424 -8.94 -5.13 17.92
CA ARG A 424 -8.97 -6.39 17.14
C ARG A 424 -9.32 -6.18 15.66
N ARG A 425 -9.27 -4.94 15.16
CA ARG A 425 -9.57 -4.58 13.76
C ARG A 425 -8.35 -4.79 12.87
N TYR A 426 -8.58 -4.75 11.56
CA TYR A 426 -7.54 -4.79 10.54
C TYR A 426 -7.32 -3.39 9.95
N CYS A 427 -6.09 -3.06 9.60
CA CYS A 427 -5.73 -1.84 8.89
C CYS A 427 -4.90 -2.23 7.65
N LEU A 428 -5.30 -1.75 6.47
CA LEU A 428 -4.46 -1.81 5.26
C LEU A 428 -3.66 -0.50 5.13
N HIS A 429 -4.36 0.64 5.03
CA HIS A 429 -3.75 1.97 4.84
C HIS A 429 -3.89 2.90 6.05
N HIS A 430 -2.84 3.67 6.30
CA HIS A 430 -2.83 4.83 7.19
C HIS A 430 -3.36 6.06 6.44
N VAL A 431 -3.98 6.99 7.16
CA VAL A 431 -4.42 8.28 6.62
C VAL A 431 -3.37 9.36 6.89
N ASN A 432 -2.93 9.48 8.15
CA ASN A 432 -1.90 10.42 8.58
C ASN A 432 -1.42 10.07 10.00
N SER A 433 -0.34 10.69 10.47
CA SER A 433 0.02 10.67 11.89
C SER A 433 0.66 12.00 12.29
N PHE A 434 0.29 12.57 13.43
CA PHE A 434 0.82 13.87 13.87
C PHE A 434 0.87 13.99 15.38
N GLU A 435 1.60 15.00 15.87
CA GLU A 435 1.82 15.21 17.30
C GLU A 435 1.30 16.59 17.71
N GLU A 436 0.48 16.62 18.75
CA GLU A 436 -0.18 17.83 19.27
C GLU A 436 -0.39 17.66 20.78
N ASP A 437 -0.17 18.71 21.58
CA ASP A 437 -0.44 18.75 23.03
C ASP A 437 0.01 17.53 23.86
N GLY A 438 1.22 17.02 23.58
CA GLY A 438 1.79 15.85 24.27
C GLY A 438 1.16 14.51 23.87
N ARG A 439 0.42 14.48 22.75
CA ARG A 439 -0.25 13.31 22.21
C ARG A 439 0.24 13.01 20.79
N LEU A 440 0.13 11.75 20.39
CA LEU A 440 0.33 11.27 19.03
C LEU A 440 -1.03 10.80 18.50
N HIS A 441 -1.47 11.46 17.43
CA HIS A 441 -2.70 11.16 16.71
C HIS A 441 -2.33 10.25 15.53
N VAL A 442 -3.01 9.12 15.42
CA VAL A 442 -2.76 8.09 14.40
C VAL A 442 -4.08 7.81 13.70
N ASP A 443 -4.20 8.25 12.46
CA ASP A 443 -5.43 8.15 11.69
C ASP A 443 -5.30 7.03 10.66
N VAL A 444 -6.26 6.11 10.63
CA VAL A 444 -6.23 4.86 9.86
C VAL A 444 -7.60 4.52 9.30
N VAL A 445 -7.66 3.68 8.27
CA VAL A 445 -8.90 3.00 7.86
C VAL A 445 -8.97 1.65 8.58
N GLU A 446 -9.87 1.50 9.57
CA GLU A 446 -10.09 0.23 10.25
C GLU A 446 -11.19 -0.58 9.56
N LEU A 447 -10.81 -1.76 9.05
CA LEU A 447 -11.70 -2.77 8.48
C LEU A 447 -12.07 -3.83 9.52
N GLU A 448 -13.23 -4.46 9.33
CA GLU A 448 -13.70 -5.52 10.23
C GLU A 448 -12.85 -6.80 10.16
N ARG A 449 -12.26 -7.08 9.00
CA ARG A 449 -11.37 -8.22 8.70
C ARG A 449 -10.44 -7.89 7.51
N PRO A 450 -9.37 -8.66 7.28
CA PRO A 450 -8.48 -8.46 6.13
C PRO A 450 -9.20 -8.51 4.77
N VAL A 451 -8.77 -7.64 3.86
CA VAL A 451 -9.42 -7.44 2.54
C VAL A 451 -8.79 -8.24 1.39
N TYR A 452 -7.55 -8.72 1.51
CA TYR A 452 -6.88 -9.45 0.40
C TYR A 452 -7.64 -10.69 -0.10
N GLY A 453 -8.45 -11.35 0.74
CA GLY A 453 -9.33 -12.42 0.28
C GLY A 453 -10.31 -11.99 -0.83
N GLU A 454 -10.72 -10.73 -0.79
CA GLU A 454 -11.65 -10.09 -1.74
C GLU A 454 -10.97 -9.66 -3.05
N TYR A 455 -9.63 -9.65 -3.11
CA TYR A 455 -8.86 -9.22 -4.28
C TYR A 455 -8.65 -10.36 -5.29
N GLN A 456 -9.56 -11.34 -5.34
CA GLN A 456 -9.60 -12.27 -6.48
C GLN A 456 -9.92 -11.50 -7.77
N VAL A 457 -9.53 -12.02 -8.93
CA VAL A 457 -10.02 -11.48 -10.21
C VAL A 457 -11.50 -11.79 -10.40
N ILE A 458 -12.11 -11.19 -11.41
CA ILE A 458 -13.49 -11.48 -11.83
C ILE A 458 -13.67 -12.98 -12.15
N PRO A 459 -14.80 -13.61 -11.74
CA PRO A 459 -15.99 -12.97 -11.15
C PRO A 459 -15.97 -12.76 -9.62
N GLU A 460 -14.99 -13.28 -8.88
CA GLU A 460 -15.02 -13.30 -7.41
C GLU A 460 -14.58 -11.99 -6.70
N LEU A 461 -14.09 -10.99 -7.45
CA LEU A 461 -13.66 -9.68 -6.95
C LEU A 461 -14.71 -8.99 -6.06
N PHE A 462 -14.33 -8.65 -4.82
CA PHE A 462 -15.13 -7.93 -3.82
C PHE A 462 -16.51 -8.55 -3.48
N THR A 463 -16.69 -9.85 -3.74
CA THR A 463 -17.98 -10.53 -3.53
C THR A 463 -18.49 -10.48 -2.07
N ASP A 464 -17.60 -10.32 -1.09
CA ASP A 464 -17.94 -10.07 0.32
C ASP A 464 -17.05 -8.94 0.90
N ALA A 465 -16.91 -7.80 0.21
CA ALA A 465 -16.10 -6.68 0.71
C ALA A 465 -16.50 -6.26 2.15
N PRO A 466 -15.57 -6.23 3.13
CA PRO A 466 -15.89 -5.94 4.52
C PRO A 466 -16.28 -4.48 4.74
N ARG A 467 -17.01 -4.20 5.82
CA ARG A 467 -17.20 -2.82 6.30
C ARG A 467 -15.90 -2.26 6.85
N GLY A 468 -15.78 -0.94 6.80
CA GLY A 468 -14.60 -0.22 7.25
C GLY A 468 -14.90 1.25 7.51
N ARG A 469 -14.11 1.90 8.35
CA ARG A 469 -14.31 3.31 8.73
C ARG A 469 -12.99 4.03 9.06
N PRO A 470 -12.87 5.33 8.78
CA PRO A 470 -11.77 6.14 9.29
C PRO A 470 -11.83 6.28 10.81
N VAL A 471 -10.70 6.02 11.48
CA VAL A 471 -10.54 6.05 12.94
C VAL A 471 -9.29 6.84 13.31
N ARG A 472 -9.43 7.75 14.26
CA ARG A 472 -8.34 8.49 14.93
C ARG A 472 -8.06 7.87 16.28
N LEU A 473 -6.88 7.30 16.44
CA LEU A 473 -6.36 6.76 17.70
C LEU A 473 -5.48 7.83 18.36
N VAL A 474 -5.76 8.17 19.62
CA VAL A 474 -5.03 9.22 20.35
C VAL A 474 -4.17 8.59 21.44
N ILE A 475 -2.85 8.72 21.29
CA ILE A 475 -1.85 8.12 22.15
C ILE A 475 -1.22 9.16 23.07
N ASP A 476 -1.19 8.86 24.36
CA ASP A 476 -0.47 9.58 25.41
C ASP A 476 1.05 9.32 25.25
N LEU A 477 1.85 10.35 24.93
CA LEU A 477 3.29 10.20 24.67
C LEU A 477 4.15 10.03 25.93
N GLU A 478 3.64 10.40 27.10
CA GLU A 478 4.33 10.19 28.39
C GLU A 478 4.16 8.72 28.83
N ARG A 479 2.93 8.20 28.72
CA ARG A 479 2.53 6.90 29.29
C ARG A 479 2.41 5.79 28.26
N TRP A 480 2.62 6.10 26.98
CA TRP A 480 2.59 5.18 25.85
C TRP A 480 1.34 4.28 25.83
N ARG A 481 0.17 4.92 25.91
CA ARG A 481 -1.13 4.25 25.96
C ARG A 481 -2.16 4.93 25.08
N LEU A 482 -3.09 4.15 24.54
CA LEU A 482 -4.32 4.68 23.94
C LEU A 482 -5.13 5.39 25.03
N CYS A 483 -5.46 6.66 24.82
CA CYS A 483 -6.19 7.49 25.76
C CYS A 483 -7.55 7.96 25.23
N ASP A 484 -7.72 8.04 23.91
CA ASP A 484 -8.98 8.38 23.25
C ASP A 484 -9.06 7.74 21.85
N ARG A 485 -10.27 7.61 21.31
CA ARG A 485 -10.56 7.01 20.00
C ARG A 485 -11.77 7.70 19.38
N HIS A 486 -11.59 8.36 18.24
CA HIS A 486 -12.67 9.01 17.50
C HIS A 486 -12.90 8.27 16.18
N GLU A 487 -14.16 8.09 15.80
CA GLU A 487 -14.56 7.39 14.57
C GLU A 487 -15.44 8.29 13.73
N LEU A 488 -15.21 8.33 12.42
CA LEU A 488 -16.09 9.05 11.51
C LEU A 488 -17.31 8.15 11.14
N PRO A 489 -18.54 8.70 11.09
CA PRO A 489 -19.79 7.96 10.84
C PRO A 489 -19.99 7.65 9.35
N TYR A 490 -18.99 6.98 8.76
CA TYR A 490 -19.02 6.44 7.41
C TYR A 490 -18.37 5.05 7.44
N ASP A 491 -19.22 4.01 7.35
CA ASP A 491 -18.85 2.59 7.51
C ASP A 491 -18.81 1.80 6.19
N ALA A 492 -19.07 2.50 5.08
CA ALA A 492 -18.94 2.03 3.71
C ALA A 492 -17.54 2.34 3.12
N ALA A 493 -16.51 2.50 3.97
CA ALA A 493 -15.13 2.76 3.57
C ALA A 493 -14.35 1.46 3.33
N PRO A 494 -14.19 1.00 2.08
CA PRO A 494 -13.24 -0.03 1.72
C PRO A 494 -11.79 0.46 1.85
N ASP A 495 -11.39 1.56 1.18
CA ASP A 495 -9.99 2.02 1.24
C ASP A 495 -9.63 3.33 0.49
N PHE A 496 -8.33 3.56 0.30
CA PHE A 496 -7.65 4.62 -0.47
C PHE A 496 -7.81 6.03 0.13
N PRO A 497 -7.36 6.23 1.39
CA PRO A 497 -7.40 7.52 2.04
C PRO A 497 -6.36 8.50 1.47
N ALA A 498 -6.81 9.69 1.12
CA ALA A 498 -5.96 10.81 0.69
C ALA A 498 -6.16 12.04 1.59
N ILE A 499 -5.13 12.87 1.68
CA ILE A 499 -5.11 14.14 2.40
C ILE A 499 -4.43 15.21 1.52
N ASP A 500 -4.46 16.47 1.96
CA ASP A 500 -3.56 17.48 1.42
C ASP A 500 -2.10 17.11 1.75
N PRO A 501 -1.21 16.83 0.77
CA PRO A 501 0.17 16.42 1.04
C PRO A 501 0.98 17.46 1.84
N ARG A 502 0.57 18.74 1.80
CA ARG A 502 1.16 19.83 2.62
C ARG A 502 0.92 19.63 4.13
N ARG A 503 0.05 18.69 4.50
CA ARG A 503 -0.35 18.33 5.88
C ARG A 503 0.12 16.94 6.32
N ALA A 504 0.89 16.22 5.49
CA ALA A 504 1.51 14.97 5.90
C ALA A 504 2.38 15.19 7.17
N GLY A 505 2.24 14.32 8.17
CA GLY A 505 2.97 14.42 9.43
C GLY A 505 2.49 15.54 10.39
N ARG A 506 1.41 16.26 10.06
CA ARG A 506 0.97 17.51 10.72
C ARG A 506 -0.53 17.49 11.03
N PRO A 507 -1.01 18.30 12.00
CA PRO A 507 -2.45 18.48 12.25
C PRO A 507 -3.19 18.88 10.98
N TYR A 508 -4.33 18.23 10.75
CA TYR A 508 -5.12 18.35 9.54
C TYR A 508 -6.59 18.01 9.80
N ARG A 509 -7.43 18.39 8.84
CA ARG A 509 -8.90 18.41 8.99
C ARG A 509 -9.63 17.55 7.96
N HIS A 510 -9.24 17.68 6.69
CA HIS A 510 -9.93 17.07 5.57
C HIS A 510 -9.24 15.80 5.10
N LEU A 511 -10.05 14.78 4.79
CA LEU A 511 -9.60 13.59 4.10
C LEU A 511 -10.60 13.19 3.02
N TRP A 512 -10.10 12.51 2.00
CA TRP A 512 -10.88 11.92 0.93
C TRP A 512 -10.63 10.43 0.88
N LEU A 513 -11.60 9.64 0.45
CA LEU A 513 -11.42 8.20 0.26
C LEU A 513 -12.40 7.65 -0.77
N LEU A 514 -12.17 6.40 -1.19
CA LEU A 514 -13.14 5.67 -1.99
C LEU A 514 -14.10 4.85 -1.11
N GLY A 515 -15.36 4.84 -1.52
CA GLY A 515 -16.45 4.11 -0.89
C GLY A 515 -16.91 2.91 -1.73
N ILE A 516 -17.41 1.87 -1.06
CA ILE A 516 -18.22 0.79 -1.64
C ILE A 516 -19.58 0.86 -0.94
N SER A 517 -20.59 1.38 -1.61
CA SER A 517 -21.93 1.65 -1.06
C SER A 517 -22.59 0.41 -0.42
N HIS A 518 -22.34 -0.77 -0.98
CA HIS A 518 -22.88 -2.08 -0.54
C HIS A 518 -21.86 -2.90 0.28
N ALA A 519 -20.97 -2.25 1.05
CA ALA A 519 -19.98 -2.94 1.89
C ALA A 519 -20.66 -3.78 3.00
N GLY A 520 -20.15 -4.99 3.22
CA GLY A 520 -20.75 -5.97 4.13
C GLY A 520 -22.05 -6.62 3.64
N GLU A 521 -22.42 -6.42 2.38
CA GLU A 521 -23.52 -7.15 1.72
C GLU A 521 -22.97 -8.19 0.73
N PRO A 522 -23.62 -9.34 0.54
CA PRO A 522 -23.17 -10.35 -0.41
C PRO A 522 -23.42 -9.92 -1.85
N GLY A 523 -22.48 -10.25 -2.74
CA GLY A 523 -22.57 -10.00 -4.18
C GLY A 523 -21.39 -9.20 -4.72
N ARG A 524 -21.15 -9.26 -6.03
CA ARG A 524 -20.05 -8.53 -6.67
C ARG A 524 -20.27 -7.02 -6.54
N LYS A 525 -19.22 -6.26 -6.24
CA LYS A 525 -19.23 -4.79 -6.07
C LYS A 525 -17.86 -4.20 -6.37
N PHE A 526 -17.75 -2.87 -6.48
CA PHE A 526 -16.49 -2.16 -6.63
C PHE A 526 -16.65 -0.71 -6.15
N PHE A 527 -15.55 0.02 -6.00
CA PHE A 527 -15.55 1.41 -5.55
C PHE A 527 -16.48 2.27 -6.41
N ASP A 528 -17.52 2.82 -5.80
CA ASP A 528 -18.60 3.55 -6.47
C ASP A 528 -18.92 4.90 -5.80
N GLN A 529 -18.21 5.26 -4.74
CA GLN A 529 -18.33 6.56 -4.07
C GLN A 529 -16.99 7.26 -3.92
N LEU A 530 -16.96 8.58 -4.14
CA LEU A 530 -15.89 9.46 -3.64
C LEU A 530 -16.45 10.20 -2.44
N VAL A 531 -15.70 10.16 -1.34
CA VAL A 531 -16.16 10.64 -0.03
C VAL A 531 -15.20 11.70 0.48
N HIS A 532 -15.72 12.86 0.87
CA HIS A 532 -15.02 13.87 1.66
C HIS A 532 -15.52 13.85 3.10
N LEU A 533 -14.60 13.84 4.05
CA LEU A 533 -14.90 13.90 5.49
C LEU A 533 -14.08 14.99 6.18
N ASP A 534 -14.61 15.47 7.32
CA ASP A 534 -14.05 16.58 8.10
C ASP A 534 -13.95 16.19 9.58
N TRP A 535 -12.73 16.06 10.11
CA TRP A 535 -12.47 15.75 11.53
C TRP A 535 -13.06 16.78 12.51
N ARG A 536 -13.32 18.02 12.07
CA ARG A 536 -13.92 19.09 12.88
C ARG A 536 -15.45 19.02 12.90
N HIS A 537 -16.05 18.44 11.86
CA HIS A 537 -17.48 18.27 11.69
C HIS A 537 -17.78 16.82 11.33
N PRO A 538 -17.51 15.86 12.25
CA PRO A 538 -17.60 14.43 11.96
C PRO A 538 -19.02 14.01 11.58
N GLU A 539 -20.05 14.78 11.95
CA GLU A 539 -21.44 14.56 11.52
C GLU A 539 -21.67 14.81 10.03
N ARG A 540 -20.76 15.51 9.35
CA ARG A 540 -20.85 15.86 7.94
C ARG A 540 -20.02 14.91 7.10
N ARG A 541 -20.68 14.32 6.13
CA ARG A 541 -20.06 13.59 5.03
C ARG A 541 -20.59 14.15 3.73
N ASP A 542 -19.69 14.31 2.78
CA ASP A 542 -19.98 14.77 1.44
C ASP A 542 -19.59 13.64 0.48
N VAL A 543 -20.53 13.21 -0.36
CA VAL A 543 -20.46 11.92 -1.07
C VAL A 543 -20.92 12.07 -2.51
N TYR A 544 -19.99 11.92 -3.44
CA TYR A 544 -20.31 11.64 -4.83
C TYR A 544 -20.63 10.16 -5.00
N GLN A 545 -21.80 9.84 -5.55
CA GLN A 545 -22.16 8.49 -6.00
C GLN A 545 -21.93 8.39 -7.51
N ALA A 546 -21.10 7.44 -7.94
CA ALA A 546 -20.90 7.15 -9.36
C ALA A 546 -22.20 6.61 -10.00
N PRO A 547 -22.49 6.94 -11.27
CA PRO A 547 -23.62 6.37 -12.00
C PRO A 547 -23.56 4.85 -12.07
N ALA A 548 -24.72 4.18 -12.08
CA ALA A 548 -24.78 2.73 -12.20
C ALA A 548 -24.01 2.20 -13.43
N GLY A 549 -23.19 1.16 -13.24
CA GLY A 549 -22.28 0.66 -14.28
C GLY A 549 -20.99 1.46 -14.45
N SER A 550 -20.74 2.48 -13.62
CA SER A 550 -19.48 3.22 -13.56
C SER A 550 -18.83 3.14 -12.19
N TYR A 551 -17.50 3.04 -12.15
CA TYR A 551 -16.74 2.80 -10.94
C TYR A 551 -15.51 3.71 -10.85
N LEU A 552 -15.08 4.02 -9.63
CA LEU A 552 -13.86 4.79 -9.37
C LEU A 552 -12.66 3.84 -9.38
N ALA A 553 -11.69 4.14 -10.22
CA ALA A 553 -10.65 3.23 -10.69
C ALA A 553 -9.23 3.81 -10.47
N SER A 554 -9.08 4.71 -9.50
CA SER A 554 -7.81 5.11 -8.89
C SER A 554 -8.06 5.72 -7.51
N GLU A 555 -7.06 5.71 -6.64
CA GLU A 555 -7.03 6.56 -5.44
C GLU A 555 -7.28 8.05 -5.80
N PRO A 556 -7.95 8.83 -4.91
CA PRO A 556 -8.09 10.28 -5.06
C PRO A 556 -6.76 11.02 -4.88
N ALA A 557 -6.32 11.74 -5.91
CA ALA A 557 -5.14 12.62 -5.82
C ALA A 557 -5.55 14.08 -5.56
N PHE A 558 -5.09 14.67 -4.46
CA PHE A 558 -5.37 16.07 -4.11
C PHE A 558 -4.38 17.03 -4.77
N ALA A 559 -4.89 17.98 -5.57
CA ALA A 559 -4.13 19.10 -6.12
C ALA A 559 -4.53 20.40 -5.40
N GLY A 560 -3.68 20.84 -4.47
CA GLY A 560 -3.94 22.02 -3.64
C GLY A 560 -3.82 23.34 -4.40
N ASP A 561 -4.75 24.26 -4.12
CA ASP A 561 -4.65 25.65 -4.56
C ASP A 561 -3.47 26.33 -3.80
N PRO A 562 -2.47 26.90 -4.48
CA PRO A 562 -1.36 27.59 -3.83
C PRO A 562 -1.76 28.92 -3.17
N SER A 563 -2.92 29.48 -3.54
CA SER A 563 -3.47 30.71 -2.97
C SER A 563 -4.40 30.47 -1.76
N ALA A 564 -4.88 29.24 -1.55
CA ALA A 564 -5.82 28.90 -0.48
C ALA A 564 -5.29 27.79 0.45
N ALA A 565 -5.28 28.06 1.76
CA ALA A 565 -4.70 27.17 2.78
C ALA A 565 -5.41 25.81 2.96
N GLU A 566 -6.67 25.71 2.53
CA GLU A 566 -7.53 24.49 2.55
C GLU A 566 -8.33 24.34 1.24
N GLY A 567 -7.93 25.02 0.15
CA GLY A 567 -8.55 24.91 -1.17
C GLY A 567 -7.77 23.97 -2.09
N GLY A 568 -8.45 23.41 -3.08
CA GLY A 568 -7.87 22.50 -4.08
C GLY A 568 -8.93 21.73 -4.85
N VAL A 569 -8.48 20.82 -5.72
CA VAL A 569 -9.33 19.83 -6.40
C VAL A 569 -8.91 18.42 -6.03
N VAL A 570 -9.83 17.48 -6.14
CA VAL A 570 -9.55 16.04 -6.05
C VAL A 570 -9.71 15.42 -7.44
N ILE A 571 -8.69 14.68 -7.86
CA ILE A 571 -8.61 14.01 -9.17
C ILE A 571 -8.81 12.51 -8.97
N VAL A 572 -9.78 11.91 -9.66
CA VAL A 572 -10.08 10.46 -9.60
C VAL A 572 -10.32 9.92 -11.02
N LYS A 573 -9.77 8.76 -11.35
CA LYS A 573 -10.14 8.02 -12.57
C LYS A 573 -11.49 7.33 -12.39
N ARG A 574 -12.38 7.42 -13.37
CA ARG A 574 -13.62 6.63 -13.46
C ARG A 574 -13.57 5.72 -14.67
N PHE A 575 -13.90 4.45 -14.48
CA PHE A 575 -14.20 3.49 -15.54
C PHE A 575 -15.72 3.33 -15.69
N ASP A 576 -16.29 3.76 -16.81
CA ASP A 576 -17.65 3.42 -17.24
C ASP A 576 -17.61 2.04 -17.89
N ALA A 577 -17.98 1.01 -17.12
CA ALA A 577 -17.97 -0.38 -17.55
C ALA A 577 -19.11 -0.69 -18.54
N ALA A 578 -20.24 0.04 -18.45
CA ALA A 578 -21.34 -0.10 -19.40
C ALA A 578 -20.91 0.29 -20.82
N ARG A 579 -20.05 1.31 -20.96
CA ARG A 579 -19.51 1.80 -22.24
C ARG A 579 -18.09 1.37 -22.58
N VAL A 580 -17.35 0.80 -21.60
CA VAL A 580 -15.92 0.48 -21.69
C VAL A 580 -15.10 1.74 -22.00
N HIS A 581 -15.30 2.77 -21.17
CA HIS A 581 -14.72 4.10 -21.33
C HIS A 581 -14.07 4.57 -20.03
N ASP A 582 -13.01 5.37 -20.13
CA ASP A 582 -12.37 6.00 -18.97
C ASP A 582 -12.42 7.52 -19.03
N ASP A 583 -12.62 8.13 -17.87
CA ASP A 583 -12.52 9.57 -17.67
C ASP A 583 -11.65 9.85 -16.45
N TYR A 584 -10.91 10.96 -16.47
CA TYR A 584 -10.48 11.58 -15.22
C TYR A 584 -11.48 12.65 -14.80
N LEU A 585 -11.89 12.59 -13.55
CA LEU A 585 -12.85 13.50 -12.92
C LEU A 585 -12.11 14.44 -11.97
N LEU A 586 -12.37 15.75 -12.07
CA LEU A 586 -11.93 16.75 -11.11
C LEU A 586 -13.15 17.21 -10.30
N PHE A 587 -13.04 17.20 -8.98
CA PHE A 587 -14.05 17.70 -8.05
C PHE A 587 -13.52 18.91 -7.29
N ASP A 588 -14.39 19.84 -6.87
CA ASP A 588 -14.03 20.75 -5.76
C ASP A 588 -13.76 19.88 -4.54
N ALA A 589 -12.62 20.09 -3.88
CA ALA A 589 -12.21 19.24 -2.76
C ALA A 589 -13.15 19.35 -1.53
N ARG A 590 -14.11 20.28 -1.50
CA ARG A 590 -15.06 20.46 -0.38
C ARG A 590 -16.53 20.41 -0.80
N ASP A 591 -16.80 20.01 -2.05
CA ASP A 591 -18.15 19.84 -2.61
C ASP A 591 -18.12 18.73 -3.68
N VAL A 592 -17.86 17.49 -3.24
CA VAL A 592 -17.80 16.32 -4.12
C VAL A 592 -19.20 15.85 -4.52
N ALA A 593 -20.24 15.99 -3.66
CA ALA A 593 -21.60 15.60 -3.99
C ALA A 593 -22.22 16.39 -5.16
N SER A 594 -21.81 17.65 -5.38
CA SER A 594 -22.20 18.40 -6.58
C SER A 594 -21.66 17.79 -7.89
N GLY A 595 -20.72 16.85 -7.80
CA GLY A 595 -20.13 16.15 -8.95
C GLY A 595 -18.89 16.82 -9.52
N PRO A 596 -18.37 16.31 -10.65
CA PRO A 596 -17.12 16.80 -11.21
C PRO A 596 -17.26 18.18 -11.85
N ILE A 597 -16.39 19.11 -11.46
CA ILE A 597 -16.23 20.43 -12.09
C ILE A 597 -15.57 20.33 -13.47
N ALA A 598 -14.81 19.26 -13.73
CA ALA A 598 -14.32 18.90 -15.06
C ALA A 598 -14.26 17.38 -15.27
N THR A 599 -14.53 16.94 -16.50
CA THR A 599 -14.44 15.55 -16.96
C THR A 599 -13.52 15.49 -18.18
N LEU A 600 -12.51 14.63 -18.12
CA LEU A 600 -11.44 14.52 -19.12
C LEU A 600 -11.46 13.09 -19.71
N PRO A 601 -12.11 12.88 -20.88
CA PRO A 601 -12.24 11.56 -21.48
C PRO A 601 -10.93 11.06 -22.07
N LEU A 602 -10.62 9.76 -21.90
CA LEU A 602 -9.52 9.07 -22.58
C LEU A 602 -10.00 8.42 -23.89
N ARG A 603 -9.16 8.34 -24.93
CA ARG A 603 -9.56 7.65 -26.18
C ARG A 603 -9.67 6.13 -26.05
N ARG A 604 -9.07 5.56 -25.00
CA ARG A 604 -9.07 4.12 -24.72
C ARG A 604 -9.18 3.92 -23.23
N ALA A 605 -9.98 2.93 -22.82
CA ALA A 605 -9.93 2.45 -21.46
C ALA A 605 -8.55 1.83 -21.16
N VAL A 606 -8.06 2.09 -19.96
CA VAL A 606 -6.87 1.49 -19.36
C VAL A 606 -7.28 0.83 -18.02
N PRO A 607 -6.54 -0.16 -17.52
CA PRO A 607 -6.90 -0.85 -16.28
C PRO A 607 -7.08 0.06 -15.05
N ALA A 608 -7.71 -0.48 -14.01
CA ALA A 608 -7.86 0.21 -12.74
C ALA A 608 -6.49 0.39 -12.04
N GLY A 609 -6.26 1.59 -11.52
CA GLY A 609 -5.12 1.94 -10.68
C GLY A 609 -5.33 1.55 -9.22
N PHE A 610 -4.22 1.47 -8.50
CA PHE A 610 -4.18 1.59 -7.04
C PHE A 610 -3.82 3.04 -6.68
N HIS A 611 -2.60 3.27 -6.18
CA HIS A 611 -2.24 4.56 -5.58
C HIS A 611 -1.93 5.65 -6.60
N ALA A 612 -2.25 6.87 -6.20
CA ALA A 612 -2.19 8.07 -7.02
C ALA A 612 -1.52 9.22 -6.26
N THR A 613 -0.79 10.06 -6.98
CA THR A 613 -0.18 11.26 -6.39
C THR A 613 -0.18 12.42 -7.37
N PHE A 614 -0.41 13.64 -6.86
CA PHE A 614 -0.31 14.85 -7.66
C PHE A 614 1.01 15.58 -7.38
N ALA A 615 1.89 15.59 -8.37
CA ALA A 615 3.13 16.36 -8.35
C ALA A 615 2.87 17.75 -8.93
N ALA A 616 2.81 18.77 -8.06
CA ALA A 616 2.64 20.15 -8.50
C ALA A 616 3.80 20.60 -9.40
N GLY A 617 3.48 21.26 -10.52
CA GLY A 617 4.45 21.82 -11.43
C GLY A 617 5.15 23.03 -10.81
N THR A 618 6.46 23.18 -11.08
CA THR A 618 7.17 24.39 -10.64
C THR A 618 6.74 25.59 -11.48
N ALA A 619 6.01 26.52 -10.87
CA ALA A 619 5.63 27.76 -11.52
C ALA A 619 6.88 28.57 -11.87
N GLY A 620 7.19 28.69 -13.17
CA GLY A 620 8.23 29.60 -13.66
C GLY A 620 9.65 29.03 -13.70
N ARG A 621 9.88 28.02 -14.53
CA ARG A 621 11.08 28.02 -15.39
C ARG A 621 10.66 28.04 -16.85
N SER A 622 10.43 29.24 -17.36
CA SER A 622 10.53 29.49 -18.80
C SER A 622 11.94 29.09 -19.23
N THR A 623 12.05 28.00 -20.00
CA THR A 623 13.25 27.67 -20.76
C THR A 623 13.29 28.57 -21.98
N SER A 624 13.82 29.78 -21.79
CA SER A 624 14.29 30.68 -22.85
C SER A 624 15.56 30.15 -23.49
#